data_AF-A0A4U6QKW8-F1
#
_entry.id   AF-A0A4U6QKW8-F1
#
_cell.length_a   1.000
_cell.length_b   1.000
_cell.length_c   1.000
_cell.angle_alpha   90.00
_cell.angle_beta   90.00
_cell.angle_gamma   90.00
#
_symmetry.space_group_name_H-M   'P 1'
#
loop_
_entity.id
_entity.type
_entity.pdbx_description
1 polymer ?
#
loop_
_entity_poly.entity_id
_entity_poly.type
_entity_poly.pdbx_seq_one_letter_code
_entity_poly.pdbx_strand_id
1 'polypeptide(L)'
;MTPAVVDLRVLGPLELRRDGTPVALPGGKPRALLAVLTVNRNRVVSSDGLADAIWDGEPPVNWTASLQVFVSSLRRALRAAEVEPMLTLVTQAPGYRLQIDDALVDAGRFARATLVGSELLRSERYAPAADELRTGLAEWRGPALADLRGRRFADEYAVAVEEDRLLAVQARVDADLACDENAAVIAELRRLTTEHPLREPFWAQLVTALYRLGRQAEALAALRAVREILADELGIDPGAALRRLERVVLAQEPLPAPAGRTRPPLTAAHLAAAGAGRGASVTGVASAPTVAETALVSGGARVVVLTGPTAGRAATVRPAGLRIGRMPDNDLVVTGEKVSRHHAEIRPAGGGYRVVDLRSTNGVHVNGRRIDGDQQLRDGDVLRIGGVELRLEVDPGP
;
A
#
# COMPACT_ATOMS: atom_id res chain seq x y z
N MET A 1 6.52 14.80 34.32
CA MET A 1 7.49 14.65 33.22
C MET A 1 6.68 14.42 31.96
N THR A 2 6.77 15.30 30.97
CA THR A 2 6.27 15.03 29.62
C THR A 2 6.97 13.75 29.14
N PRO A 3 6.25 12.75 28.61
CA PRO A 3 6.90 11.54 28.12
C PRO A 3 7.94 11.93 27.07
N ALA A 4 9.13 11.34 27.16
CA ALA A 4 10.17 11.56 26.15
C ALA A 4 9.61 11.18 24.77
N VAL A 5 9.84 12.01 23.76
CA VAL A 5 9.30 11.80 22.41
C VAL A 5 10.38 11.17 21.54
N VAL A 6 10.21 9.88 21.23
CA VAL A 6 11.04 9.18 20.25
C VAL A 6 10.41 9.32 18.87
N ASP A 7 11.22 9.64 17.86
CA ASP A 7 10.74 9.79 16.49
C ASP A 7 11.75 9.16 15.52
N LEU A 8 11.31 8.12 14.83
CA LEU A 8 12.10 7.36 13.87
C LEU A 8 11.59 7.65 12.47
N ARG A 9 12.45 8.20 11.63
CA ARG A 9 12.06 8.79 10.36
C ARG A 9 12.73 8.11 9.17
N VAL A 10 11.93 7.65 8.21
CA VAL A 10 12.35 6.95 6.98
C VAL A 10 11.84 7.61 5.69
N LEU A 11 10.91 8.57 5.77
CA LEU A 11 10.40 9.38 4.65
C LEU A 11 11.34 10.56 4.34
N GLY A 12 12.58 10.21 4.04
CA GLY A 12 13.74 11.10 3.93
C GLY A 12 15.00 10.32 4.33
N PRO A 13 16.12 10.99 4.60
CA PRO A 13 17.25 10.32 5.25
C PRO A 13 16.82 9.67 6.58
N LEU A 14 17.40 8.51 6.91
CA LEU A 14 17.10 7.80 8.15
C LEU A 14 17.47 8.67 9.38
N GLU A 15 16.50 9.02 10.21
CA GLU A 15 16.78 9.77 11.44
C GLU A 15 16.13 9.06 12.63
N LEU A 16 16.85 9.00 13.75
CA LEU A 16 16.26 8.70 15.04
C LEU A 16 16.43 9.94 15.91
N ARG A 17 15.37 10.40 16.53
CA ARG A 17 15.38 11.57 17.41
C ARG A 17 14.78 11.21 18.77
N ARG A 18 15.28 11.87 19.80
CA ARG A 18 14.70 11.88 21.14
C ARG A 18 14.51 13.33 21.57
N ASP A 19 13.30 13.69 21.95
CA ASP A 19 12.93 15.04 22.37
C ASP A 19 13.36 16.10 21.34
N GLY A 20 13.16 15.76 20.06
CA GLY A 20 13.55 16.59 18.93
C GLY A 20 15.05 16.62 18.64
N THR A 21 15.91 15.98 19.43
CA THR A 21 17.37 15.96 19.22
C THR A 21 17.80 14.69 18.46
N PRO A 22 18.63 14.79 17.41
CA PRO A 22 19.15 13.62 16.70
C PRO A 22 19.94 12.68 17.62
N VAL A 23 19.64 11.38 17.54
CA VAL A 23 20.39 10.31 18.19
C VAL A 23 21.53 9.88 17.27
N ALA A 24 22.75 9.81 17.82
CA ALA A 24 23.91 9.31 17.10
C ALA A 24 23.77 7.80 16.80
N LEU A 25 23.42 7.48 15.56
CA LEU A 25 23.37 6.12 15.05
C LEU A 25 24.73 5.70 14.50
N PRO A 26 25.17 4.43 14.69
CA PRO A 26 26.36 3.93 14.02
C PRO A 26 26.17 3.98 12.49
N GLY A 27 27.18 4.43 11.75
CA GLY A 27 27.14 4.53 10.29
C GLY A 27 27.23 3.18 9.57
N GLY A 28 27.05 3.17 8.26
CA GLY A 28 27.25 1.99 7.42
C GLY A 28 26.20 0.88 7.64
N LYS A 29 26.65 -0.37 7.82
CA LYS A 29 25.79 -1.56 7.89
C LYS A 29 24.84 -1.60 9.09
N PRO A 30 25.23 -1.19 10.32
CA PRO A 30 24.27 -1.01 11.42
C PRO A 30 23.13 -0.04 11.09
N ARG A 31 23.40 1.04 10.36
CA ARG A 31 22.37 1.98 9.92
C ARG A 31 21.39 1.34 8.94
N ALA A 32 21.91 0.60 7.96
CA ALA A 32 21.10 -0.18 7.03
C ALA A 32 20.26 -1.24 7.76
N LEU A 33 20.83 -1.93 8.76
CA LEU A 33 20.13 -2.87 9.62
C LEU A 33 18.93 -2.21 10.31
N LEU A 34 19.11 -1.03 10.90
CA LEU A 34 18.01 -0.29 11.52
C LEU A 34 16.93 0.04 10.48
N ALA A 35 17.31 0.55 9.31
CA ALA A 35 16.35 0.88 8.25
C ALA A 35 15.52 -0.33 7.79
N VAL A 36 16.16 -1.49 7.52
CA VAL A 36 15.46 -2.72 7.14
C VAL A 36 14.44 -3.13 8.22
N LEU A 37 14.84 -3.05 9.48
CA LEU A 37 13.99 -3.37 10.62
C LEU A 37 12.88 -2.33 10.86
N THR A 38 13.10 -1.06 10.51
CA THR A 38 12.08 -0.01 10.60
C THR A 38 11.01 -0.17 9.51
N VAL A 39 11.43 -0.47 8.29
CA VAL A 39 10.51 -0.80 7.20
C VAL A 39 9.67 -2.01 7.61
N ASN A 40 10.31 -3.05 8.17
CA ASN A 40 9.65 -4.25 8.66
C ASN A 40 9.27 -4.20 10.15
N ARG A 41 9.00 -3.00 10.69
CA ARG A 41 8.70 -2.83 12.12
C ARG A 41 7.56 -3.74 12.57
N ASN A 42 7.65 -4.18 13.82
CA ASN A 42 6.72 -5.11 14.45
C ASN A 42 6.62 -6.50 13.80
N ARG A 43 7.48 -6.83 12.83
CA ARG A 43 7.63 -8.16 12.24
C ARG A 43 9.02 -8.70 12.49
N VAL A 44 9.14 -10.03 12.53
CA VAL A 44 10.44 -10.70 12.60
C VAL A 44 11.04 -10.72 11.19
N VAL A 45 12.26 -10.21 11.06
CA VAL A 45 13.08 -10.40 9.86
C VAL A 45 14.12 -11.46 10.19
N SER A 46 14.23 -12.49 9.35
CA SER A 46 15.19 -13.58 9.55
C SER A 46 16.63 -13.07 9.48
N SER A 47 17.55 -13.76 10.14
CA SER A 47 18.97 -13.40 10.09
C SER A 47 19.51 -13.43 8.65
N ASP A 48 19.10 -14.43 7.85
CA ASP A 48 19.44 -14.54 6.43
C ASP A 48 18.87 -13.38 5.60
N GLY A 49 17.61 -12.98 5.85
CA GLY A 49 16.98 -11.86 5.16
C GLY A 49 17.62 -10.52 5.49
N LEU A 50 18.05 -10.32 6.74
CA LEU A 50 18.85 -9.15 7.13
C LEU A 50 20.21 -9.18 6.44
N ALA A 51 20.82 -10.35 6.29
CA ALA A 51 22.09 -10.47 5.60
C ALA A 51 21.96 -10.13 4.10
N ASP A 52 20.97 -10.71 3.43
CA ASP A 52 20.66 -10.41 2.03
C ASP A 52 20.46 -8.89 1.82
N ALA A 53 19.70 -8.22 2.69
CA ALA A 53 19.43 -6.79 2.56
C ALA A 53 20.64 -5.89 2.88
N ILE A 54 21.45 -6.21 3.89
CA ILE A 54 22.56 -5.36 4.35
C ILE A 54 23.80 -5.47 3.42
N TRP A 55 23.97 -6.64 2.81
CA TRP A 55 25.07 -6.96 1.91
C TRP A 55 24.64 -7.08 0.44
N ASP A 56 23.42 -6.66 0.10
CA ASP A 56 22.88 -6.68 -1.28
C ASP A 56 23.02 -8.05 -1.98
N GLY A 57 22.81 -9.13 -1.22
CA GLY A 57 22.90 -10.51 -1.70
C GLY A 57 24.30 -11.14 -1.66
N GLU A 58 25.34 -10.40 -1.25
CA GLU A 58 26.72 -10.87 -1.18
C GLU A 58 27.29 -10.85 0.26
N PRO A 59 26.71 -11.62 1.20
CA PRO A 59 27.20 -11.67 2.56
C PRO A 59 28.58 -12.36 2.64
N PRO A 60 29.49 -11.91 3.52
CA PRO A 60 30.77 -12.58 3.75
C PRO A 60 30.56 -13.96 4.40
N VAL A 61 31.54 -14.85 4.29
CA VAL A 61 31.47 -16.23 4.82
C VAL A 61 31.01 -16.29 6.30
N ASN A 62 31.46 -15.35 7.13
CA ASN A 62 31.10 -15.24 8.55
C ASN A 62 30.12 -14.08 8.83
N TRP A 63 29.13 -13.89 7.97
CA TRP A 63 28.15 -12.80 8.09
C TRP A 63 27.35 -12.86 9.40
N THR A 64 27.11 -14.05 9.96
CA THR A 64 26.37 -14.23 11.21
C THR A 64 27.03 -13.51 12.38
N ALA A 65 28.35 -13.66 12.55
CA ALA A 65 29.13 -12.95 13.55
C ALA A 65 29.10 -11.44 13.33
N SER A 66 29.23 -11.00 12.07
CA SER A 66 29.14 -9.57 11.71
C SER A 66 27.77 -8.97 12.04
N LEU A 67 26.70 -9.72 11.79
CA LEU A 67 25.33 -9.30 12.12
C LEU A 67 25.15 -9.13 13.63
N GLN A 68 25.68 -10.04 14.45
CA GLN A 68 25.64 -9.89 15.92
C GLN A 68 26.38 -8.62 16.38
N VAL A 69 27.52 -8.30 15.77
CA VAL A 69 28.27 -7.06 16.06
C VAL A 69 27.43 -5.83 15.73
N PHE A 70 26.75 -5.81 14.57
CA PHE A 70 25.88 -4.70 14.18
C PHE A 70 24.68 -4.55 15.12
N VAL A 71 24.03 -5.65 15.50
CA VAL A 71 22.92 -5.66 16.47
C VAL A 71 23.38 -5.15 17.84
N SER A 72 24.54 -5.62 18.32
CA SER A 72 25.12 -5.18 19.60
C SER A 72 25.44 -3.69 19.57
N SER A 73 26.03 -3.20 18.47
CA SER A 73 26.33 -1.78 18.30
C SER A 73 25.06 -0.92 18.26
N LEU A 74 24.00 -1.36 17.59
CA LEU A 74 22.71 -0.66 17.58
C LEU A 74 22.10 -0.62 18.97
N ARG A 75 22.01 -1.77 19.66
CA ARG A 75 21.51 -1.86 21.03
C ARG A 75 22.25 -0.93 21.98
N ARG A 76 23.58 -0.83 21.86
CA ARG A 76 24.38 0.11 22.65
C ARG A 76 23.99 1.56 22.38
N ALA A 77 23.80 1.94 21.12
CA ALA A 77 23.38 3.29 20.74
C ALA A 77 21.97 3.61 21.26
N LEU A 78 21.03 2.67 21.14
CA LEU A 78 19.65 2.83 21.64
C LEU A 78 19.60 2.97 23.17
N ARG A 79 20.41 2.21 23.91
CA ARG A 79 20.55 2.38 25.37
C ARG A 79 21.17 3.72 25.76
N ALA A 80 22.24 4.11 25.09
CA ALA A 80 22.91 5.39 25.37
C ALA A 80 21.97 6.58 25.10
N ALA A 81 21.04 6.44 24.17
CA ALA A 81 20.01 7.42 23.88
C ALA A 81 18.77 7.31 24.79
N GLU A 82 18.68 6.28 25.63
CA GLU A 82 17.53 5.95 26.50
C GLU A 82 16.20 5.85 25.74
N VAL A 83 16.23 5.30 24.51
CA VAL A 83 15.03 5.10 23.69
C VAL A 83 14.48 3.67 23.74
N GLU A 84 15.21 2.73 24.35
CA GLU A 84 14.82 1.30 24.42
C GLU A 84 13.40 1.06 24.95
N PRO A 85 12.83 1.81 25.93
CA PRO A 85 11.46 1.58 26.37
C PRO A 85 10.39 1.81 25.28
N MET A 86 10.71 2.57 24.23
CA MET A 86 9.79 2.96 23.15
C MET A 86 10.15 2.33 21.81
N LEU A 87 11.41 1.91 21.65
CA LEU A 87 11.98 1.30 20.46
C LEU A 87 12.89 0.16 20.91
N THR A 88 12.39 -1.08 20.84
CA THR A 88 13.11 -2.26 21.33
C THR A 88 13.57 -3.15 20.18
N LEU A 89 14.87 -3.42 20.11
CA LEU A 89 15.44 -4.41 19.19
C LEU A 89 15.48 -5.81 19.84
N VAL A 90 14.45 -6.61 19.58
CA VAL A 90 14.25 -7.94 20.15
C VAL A 90 14.92 -9.01 19.28
N THR A 91 15.66 -9.93 19.92
CA THR A 91 16.08 -11.19 19.28
C THR A 91 14.91 -12.16 19.37
N GLN A 92 14.34 -12.55 18.23
CA GLN A 92 13.21 -13.48 18.15
C GLN A 92 13.44 -14.41 16.96
N ALA A 93 13.61 -15.71 17.23
CA ALA A 93 13.90 -16.69 16.18
C ALA A 93 12.85 -16.63 15.04
N PRO A 94 13.27 -16.71 13.76
CA PRO A 94 14.62 -16.96 13.26
C PRO A 94 15.51 -15.69 13.06
N GLY A 95 15.20 -14.55 13.69
CA GLY A 95 16.03 -13.35 13.57
C GLY A 95 15.71 -12.25 14.57
N TYR A 96 15.32 -11.08 14.07
CA TYR A 96 15.17 -9.86 14.87
C TYR A 96 13.89 -9.12 14.54
N ARG A 97 13.34 -8.46 15.55
CA ARG A 97 12.16 -7.61 15.44
C ARG A 97 12.45 -6.27 16.09
N LEU A 98 12.14 -5.19 15.38
CA LEU A 98 12.04 -3.86 15.96
C LEU A 98 10.61 -3.66 16.47
N GLN A 99 10.42 -3.60 17.77
CA GLN A 99 9.16 -3.25 18.39
C GLN A 99 9.10 -1.74 18.58
N ILE A 100 8.11 -1.10 17.97
CA ILE A 100 7.91 0.35 18.02
C ILE A 100 6.46 0.66 17.65
N ASP A 101 5.84 1.64 18.31
CA ASP A 101 4.52 2.12 17.91
C ASP A 101 4.59 2.86 16.57
N ASP A 102 3.63 2.62 15.68
CA ASP A 102 3.55 3.28 14.38
C ASP A 102 3.42 4.81 14.49
N ALA A 103 2.89 5.34 15.59
CA ALA A 103 2.84 6.77 15.86
C ALA A 103 4.24 7.39 16.05
N LEU A 104 5.24 6.59 16.42
CA LEU A 104 6.63 7.03 16.57
C LEU A 104 7.44 6.93 15.28
N VAL A 105 6.82 6.46 14.19
CA VAL A 105 7.46 6.32 12.87
C VAL A 105 6.76 7.23 11.86
N ASP A 106 7.50 8.07 11.16
CA ASP A 106 6.93 8.99 10.15
C ASP A 106 6.10 8.26 9.07
N ALA A 107 6.58 7.11 8.59
CA ALA A 107 5.84 6.24 7.67
C ALA A 107 4.54 5.67 8.27
N GLY A 108 4.51 5.40 9.58
CA GLY A 108 3.30 4.95 10.27
C GLY A 108 2.28 6.07 10.41
N ARG A 109 2.73 7.28 10.78
CA ARG A 109 1.89 8.49 10.83
C ARG A 109 1.33 8.86 9.45
N PHE A 110 2.17 8.82 8.42
CA PHE A 110 1.76 9.02 7.02
C PHE A 110 0.69 8.01 6.58
N ALA A 111 0.90 6.72 6.84
CA ALA A 111 -0.06 5.68 6.49
C ALA A 111 -1.41 5.85 7.21
N ARG A 112 -1.38 6.17 8.52
CA ARG A 112 -2.58 6.46 9.31
C ARG A 112 -3.35 7.66 8.74
N ALA A 113 -2.66 8.77 8.52
CA ALA A 113 -3.26 9.98 7.98
C ALA A 113 -3.86 9.76 6.59
N THR A 114 -3.17 8.99 5.74
CA THR A 114 -3.66 8.62 4.41
C THR A 114 -4.94 7.77 4.47
N LEU A 115 -5.00 6.81 5.39
CA LEU A 115 -6.18 5.98 5.61
C LEU A 115 -7.37 6.82 6.11
N VAL A 116 -7.15 7.62 7.16
CA VAL A 116 -8.20 8.48 7.75
C VAL A 116 -8.68 9.52 6.74
N GLY A 117 -7.77 10.18 6.03
CA GLY A 117 -8.10 11.15 5.00
C GLY A 117 -8.91 10.54 3.85
N SER A 118 -8.57 9.32 3.41
CA SER A 118 -9.33 8.60 2.40
C SER A 118 -10.75 8.26 2.88
N GLU A 119 -10.90 7.87 4.15
CA GLU A 119 -12.21 7.57 4.75
C GLU A 119 -13.10 8.81 4.81
N LEU A 120 -12.52 9.94 5.24
CA LEU A 120 -13.19 11.23 5.27
C LEU A 120 -13.62 11.67 3.87
N LEU A 121 -12.75 11.48 2.86
CA LEU A 121 -13.06 11.80 1.46
C LEU A 121 -14.24 10.98 0.94
N ARG A 122 -14.30 9.67 1.23
CA ARG A 122 -15.45 8.83 0.84
C ARG A 122 -16.75 9.20 1.55
N SER A 123 -16.63 9.73 2.75
CA SER A 123 -17.76 10.22 3.55
C SER A 123 -18.13 11.67 3.21
N GLU A 124 -17.58 12.21 2.11
CA GLU A 124 -17.80 13.58 1.63
C GLU A 124 -17.43 14.68 2.65
N ARG A 125 -16.57 14.33 3.62
CA ARG A 125 -16.01 15.26 4.61
C ARG A 125 -14.71 15.86 4.08
N TYR A 126 -14.84 16.68 3.05
CA TYR A 126 -13.72 17.16 2.24
C TYR A 126 -12.68 17.99 3.01
N ALA A 127 -13.10 19.00 3.78
CA ALA A 127 -12.14 19.85 4.52
C ALA A 127 -11.33 19.04 5.55
N PRO A 128 -11.95 18.22 6.43
CA PRO A 128 -11.20 17.31 7.30
C PRO A 128 -10.31 16.31 6.55
N ALA A 129 -10.74 15.81 5.39
CA ALA A 129 -9.93 14.92 4.56
C ALA A 129 -8.66 15.63 4.07
N ALA A 130 -8.80 16.85 3.57
CA ALA A 130 -7.68 17.66 3.10
C ALA A 130 -6.69 17.96 4.24
N ASP A 131 -7.18 18.32 5.43
CA ASP A 131 -6.34 18.59 6.61
C ASP A 131 -5.54 17.35 7.06
N GLU A 132 -6.18 16.19 7.13
CA GLU A 132 -5.51 14.95 7.52
C GLU A 132 -4.48 14.53 6.47
N LEU A 133 -4.82 14.60 5.17
CA LEU A 133 -3.88 14.25 4.10
C LEU A 133 -2.69 15.21 4.03
N ARG A 134 -2.91 16.52 4.26
CA ARG A 134 -1.82 17.51 4.39
C ARG A 134 -0.91 17.19 5.57
N THR A 135 -1.48 16.79 6.70
CA THR A 135 -0.72 16.35 7.88
C THR A 135 0.16 15.14 7.56
N GLY A 136 -0.39 14.12 6.89
CA GLY A 136 0.38 12.95 6.46
C GLY A 136 1.50 13.31 5.46
N LEU A 137 1.19 14.13 4.46
CA LEU A 137 2.17 14.55 3.45
C LEU A 137 3.30 15.38 4.04
N ALA A 138 3.08 16.10 5.14
CA ALA A 138 4.10 16.89 5.85
C ALA A 138 5.16 16.02 6.56
N GLU A 139 4.93 14.72 6.74
CA GLU A 139 5.93 13.77 7.27
C GLU A 139 7.12 13.57 6.32
N TRP A 140 6.93 13.86 5.03
CA TRP A 140 7.95 13.71 4.00
C TRP A 140 8.99 14.83 4.06
N ARG A 141 10.26 14.43 4.21
CA ARG A 141 11.43 15.32 4.25
C ARG A 141 12.30 15.24 2.98
N GLY A 142 11.94 14.34 2.06
CA GLY A 142 12.67 14.06 0.85
C GLY A 142 12.46 12.62 0.39
N PRO A 143 13.29 12.12 -0.55
CA PRO A 143 13.22 10.72 -0.98
C PRO A 143 13.41 9.77 0.21
N ALA A 144 12.56 8.75 0.30
CA ALA A 144 12.64 7.77 1.38
C ALA A 144 14.01 7.08 1.41
N LEU A 145 14.58 6.96 2.61
CA LEU A 145 15.92 6.42 2.86
C LEU A 145 17.01 6.99 1.93
N ALA A 146 16.97 8.31 1.66
CA ALA A 146 17.86 8.96 0.70
C ALA A 146 19.36 8.71 0.94
N ASP A 147 19.78 8.55 2.19
CA ASP A 147 21.17 8.27 2.60
C ASP A 147 21.60 6.81 2.41
N LEU A 148 20.65 5.94 2.07
CA LEU A 148 20.85 4.51 1.79
C LEU A 148 20.54 4.15 0.33
N ARG A 149 20.39 5.16 -0.54
CA ARG A 149 20.20 4.99 -1.99
C ARG A 149 21.27 4.11 -2.62
N GLY A 150 20.87 3.30 -3.60
CA GLY A 150 21.73 2.32 -4.25
C GLY A 150 21.81 0.98 -3.52
N ARG A 151 21.18 0.86 -2.35
CA ARG A 151 20.92 -0.43 -1.70
C ARG A 151 19.57 -0.94 -2.16
N ARG A 152 19.53 -2.22 -2.57
CA ARG A 152 18.34 -2.77 -3.24
C ARG A 152 17.07 -2.64 -2.41
N PHE A 153 17.13 -2.96 -1.11
CA PHE A 153 15.96 -2.85 -0.23
C PHE A 153 15.46 -1.41 -0.07
N ALA A 154 16.37 -0.43 -0.06
CA ALA A 154 16.04 0.97 0.16
C ALA A 154 15.40 1.56 -1.10
N ASP A 155 15.93 1.22 -2.27
CA ASP A 155 15.38 1.64 -3.56
C ASP A 155 13.99 1.00 -3.79
N GLU A 156 13.81 -0.29 -3.48
CA GLU A 156 12.51 -0.98 -3.54
C GLU A 156 11.48 -0.33 -2.60
N TYR A 157 11.87 -0.05 -1.36
CA TYR A 157 11.01 0.64 -0.40
C TYR A 157 10.65 2.06 -0.87
N ALA A 158 11.62 2.81 -1.38
CA ALA A 158 11.43 4.18 -1.84
C ALA A 158 10.43 4.26 -3.00
N VAL A 159 10.52 3.35 -3.98
CA VAL A 159 9.55 3.26 -5.08
C VAL A 159 8.15 2.98 -4.53
N ALA A 160 8.02 1.99 -3.66
CA ALA A 160 6.71 1.57 -3.14
C ALA A 160 6.02 2.69 -2.33
N VAL A 161 6.76 3.36 -1.44
CA VAL A 161 6.19 4.43 -0.60
C VAL A 161 5.97 5.73 -1.38
N GLU A 162 6.72 5.98 -2.45
CA GLU A 162 6.45 7.10 -3.36
C GLU A 162 5.13 6.93 -4.11
N GLU A 163 4.76 5.71 -4.50
CA GLU A 163 3.43 5.44 -5.06
C GLU A 163 2.32 5.82 -4.08
N ASP A 164 2.46 5.43 -2.82
CA ASP A 164 1.52 5.79 -1.76
C ASP A 164 1.46 7.32 -1.57
N ARG A 165 2.61 8.02 -1.63
CA ARG A 165 2.67 9.49 -1.60
C ARG A 165 1.85 10.11 -2.72
N LEU A 166 2.04 9.66 -3.95
CA LEU A 166 1.36 10.20 -5.11
C LEU A 166 -0.15 9.95 -5.04
N LEU A 167 -0.57 8.82 -4.48
CA LEU A 167 -1.99 8.54 -4.23
C LEU A 167 -2.57 9.46 -3.14
N ALA A 168 -1.83 9.71 -2.06
CA ALA A 168 -2.22 10.67 -1.02
C ALA A 168 -2.30 12.11 -1.54
N VAL A 169 -1.36 12.54 -2.38
CA VAL A 169 -1.41 13.84 -3.07
C VAL A 169 -2.66 13.94 -3.95
N GLN A 170 -2.97 12.91 -4.74
CA GLN A 170 -4.18 12.91 -5.56
C GLN A 170 -5.44 13.01 -4.69
N ALA A 171 -5.54 12.20 -3.63
CA ALA A 171 -6.70 12.26 -2.72
C ALA A 171 -6.85 13.65 -2.06
N ARG A 172 -5.73 14.28 -1.72
CA ARG A 172 -5.73 15.63 -1.12
C ARG A 172 -6.21 16.67 -2.11
N VAL A 173 -5.72 16.62 -3.35
CA VAL A 173 -6.20 17.51 -4.43
C VAL A 173 -7.69 17.26 -4.72
N ASP A 174 -8.16 16.01 -4.71
CA ASP A 174 -9.59 15.72 -4.86
C ASP A 174 -10.42 16.40 -3.75
N ALA A 175 -9.92 16.39 -2.50
CA ALA A 175 -10.54 17.07 -1.38
C ALA A 175 -10.49 18.61 -1.52
N ASP A 176 -9.34 19.18 -1.87
CA ASP A 176 -9.17 20.63 -2.08
C ASP A 176 -10.12 21.14 -3.19
N LEU A 177 -10.23 20.39 -4.30
CA LEU A 177 -11.17 20.70 -5.38
C LEU A 177 -12.64 20.62 -4.93
N ALA A 178 -12.97 19.73 -4.00
CA ALA A 178 -14.32 19.62 -3.45
C ALA A 178 -14.66 20.76 -2.46
N CYS A 179 -13.64 21.39 -1.88
CA CYS A 179 -13.75 22.60 -1.07
C CYS A 179 -13.68 23.90 -1.88
N ASP A 180 -13.78 23.83 -3.21
CA ASP A 180 -13.64 24.95 -4.14
C ASP A 180 -12.29 25.70 -4.09
N GLU A 181 -11.23 25.06 -3.54
CA GLU A 181 -9.86 25.59 -3.51
C GLU A 181 -9.13 25.42 -4.86
N ASN A 182 -9.85 25.57 -5.98
CA ASN A 182 -9.40 25.26 -7.33
C ASN A 182 -8.13 26.02 -7.74
N ALA A 183 -8.00 27.29 -7.35
CA ALA A 183 -6.85 28.11 -7.72
C ALA A 183 -5.55 27.67 -7.03
N ALA A 184 -5.64 27.19 -5.80
CA ALA A 184 -4.48 26.84 -4.97
C ALA A 184 -3.72 25.62 -5.52
N VAL A 185 -4.42 24.68 -6.16
CA VAL A 185 -3.84 23.42 -6.64
C VAL A 185 -3.21 23.49 -8.04
N ILE A 186 -3.48 24.54 -8.84
CA ILE A 186 -3.05 24.59 -10.25
C ILE A 186 -1.52 24.58 -10.41
N ALA A 187 -0.81 25.38 -9.62
CA ALA A 187 0.65 25.47 -9.71
C ALA A 187 1.30 24.12 -9.36
N GLU A 188 0.79 23.45 -8.32
CA GLU A 188 1.25 22.13 -7.94
C GLU A 188 0.92 21.07 -9.01
N LEU A 189 -0.29 21.07 -9.55
CA LEU A 189 -0.70 20.12 -10.58
C LEU A 189 0.09 20.27 -11.89
N ARG A 190 0.48 21.49 -12.27
CA ARG A 190 1.41 21.71 -13.39
C ARG A 190 2.77 21.07 -13.14
N ARG A 191 3.31 21.21 -11.92
CA ARG A 191 4.56 20.54 -11.54
C ARG A 191 4.40 19.02 -11.58
N LEU A 192 3.32 18.49 -10.99
CA LEU A 192 3.06 17.04 -10.95
C LEU A 192 2.84 16.42 -12.33
N THR A 193 2.18 17.12 -13.25
CA THR A 193 2.00 16.66 -14.64
C THR A 193 3.29 16.74 -15.45
N THR A 194 4.24 17.59 -15.07
CA THR A 194 5.59 17.61 -15.65
C THR A 194 6.46 16.48 -15.10
N GLU A 195 6.40 16.24 -13.79
CA GLU A 195 7.18 15.18 -13.11
C GLU A 195 6.63 13.78 -13.38
N HIS A 196 5.32 13.65 -13.58
CA HIS A 196 4.61 12.39 -13.79
C HIS A 196 3.67 12.47 -15.01
N PRO A 197 4.22 12.68 -16.22
CA PRO A 197 3.42 12.97 -17.41
C PRO A 197 2.48 11.82 -17.81
N LEU A 198 2.82 10.58 -17.47
CA LEU A 198 1.99 9.41 -17.76
C LEU A 198 0.88 9.15 -16.72
N ARG A 199 0.74 10.00 -15.68
CA ARG A 199 -0.31 9.87 -14.68
C ARG A 199 -1.53 10.72 -15.03
N GLU A 200 -2.40 10.14 -15.85
CA GLU A 200 -3.69 10.73 -16.22
C GLU A 200 -4.52 11.36 -15.07
N PRO A 201 -4.54 10.82 -13.83
CA PRO A 201 -5.28 11.44 -12.75
C PRO A 201 -4.87 12.89 -12.43
N PHE A 202 -3.58 13.22 -12.47
CA PHE A 202 -3.11 14.59 -12.25
C PHE A 202 -3.56 15.53 -13.37
N TRP A 203 -3.55 15.05 -14.61
CA TRP A 203 -4.10 15.79 -15.76
C TRP A 203 -5.60 16.05 -15.59
N ALA A 204 -6.36 15.04 -15.16
CA ALA A 204 -7.80 15.19 -14.94
C ALA A 204 -8.10 16.22 -13.84
N GLN A 205 -7.32 16.24 -12.77
CA GLN A 205 -7.42 17.24 -11.70
C GLN A 205 -7.05 18.64 -12.19
N LEU A 206 -5.98 18.77 -12.98
CA LEU A 206 -5.55 20.06 -13.55
C LEU A 206 -6.63 20.65 -14.48
N VAL A 207 -7.15 19.83 -15.38
CA VAL A 207 -8.21 20.23 -16.32
C VAL A 207 -9.49 20.62 -15.56
N THR A 208 -9.84 19.87 -14.50
CA THR A 208 -10.98 20.19 -13.63
C THR A 208 -10.82 21.55 -12.95
N ALA A 209 -9.65 21.80 -12.35
CA ALA A 209 -9.35 23.06 -11.66
C ALA A 209 -9.41 24.25 -12.62
N LEU A 210 -8.77 24.13 -13.80
CA LEU A 210 -8.75 25.17 -14.82
C LEU A 210 -10.17 25.47 -15.33
N TYR A 211 -10.95 24.43 -15.63
CA TYR A 211 -12.30 24.60 -16.16
C TYR A 211 -13.26 25.26 -15.16
N ARG A 212 -13.21 24.87 -13.88
CA ARG A 212 -14.02 25.50 -12.82
C ARG A 212 -13.72 26.99 -12.61
N LEU A 213 -12.50 27.43 -12.91
CA LEU A 213 -12.12 28.85 -12.89
C LEU A 213 -12.41 29.60 -14.20
N GLY A 214 -13.15 28.99 -15.14
CA GLY A 214 -13.46 29.58 -16.44
C GLY A 214 -12.28 29.61 -17.42
N ARG A 215 -11.16 28.94 -17.12
CA ARG A 215 -9.94 28.91 -17.95
C ARG A 215 -10.03 27.79 -19.00
N GLN A 216 -11.12 27.77 -19.76
CA GLN A 216 -11.45 26.70 -20.72
C GLN A 216 -10.34 26.45 -21.76
N ALA A 217 -9.75 27.51 -22.30
CA ALA A 217 -8.67 27.40 -23.29
C ALA A 217 -7.45 26.64 -22.75
N GLU A 218 -7.09 26.87 -21.47
CA GLU A 218 -5.98 26.18 -20.81
C GLU A 218 -6.35 24.74 -20.45
N ALA A 219 -7.60 24.48 -20.07
CA ALA A 219 -8.10 23.12 -19.85
C ALA A 219 -8.00 22.26 -21.14
N LEU A 220 -8.41 22.82 -22.29
CA LEU A 220 -8.28 22.17 -23.60
C LEU A 220 -6.82 22.05 -24.06
N ALA A 221 -5.95 22.99 -23.69
CA ALA A 221 -4.51 22.86 -23.95
C ALA A 221 -3.89 21.70 -23.15
N ALA A 222 -4.25 21.54 -21.88
CA ALA A 222 -3.78 20.43 -21.05
C ALA A 222 -4.27 19.06 -21.57
N LEU A 223 -5.52 18.97 -22.05
CA LEU A 223 -6.06 17.75 -22.68
C LEU A 223 -5.35 17.36 -23.98
N ARG A 224 -4.95 18.35 -24.79
CA ARG A 224 -4.13 18.11 -25.99
C ARG A 224 -2.73 17.63 -25.62
N ALA A 225 -2.08 18.29 -24.66
CA ALA A 225 -0.75 17.94 -24.21
C ALA A 225 -0.66 16.50 -23.68
N VAL A 226 -1.58 16.08 -22.80
CA VAL A 226 -1.56 14.70 -22.29
C VAL A 226 -1.83 13.67 -23.39
N ARG A 227 -2.67 13.99 -24.38
CA ARG A 227 -2.92 13.12 -25.53
C ARG A 227 -1.67 12.92 -26.37
N GLU A 228 -0.96 13.99 -26.67
CA GLU A 228 0.32 13.94 -27.40
C GLU A 228 1.34 13.10 -26.64
N ILE A 229 1.54 13.35 -25.34
CA ILE A 229 2.47 12.57 -24.50
C ILE A 229 2.10 11.07 -24.49
N LEU A 230 0.82 10.72 -24.29
CA LEU A 230 0.41 9.31 -24.25
C LEU A 230 0.55 8.61 -25.62
N ALA A 231 0.30 9.33 -26.70
CA ALA A 231 0.50 8.83 -28.05
C ALA A 231 2.00 8.61 -28.35
N ASP A 232 2.84 9.57 -28.00
CA ASP A 232 4.27 9.54 -28.29
C ASP A 232 5.04 8.53 -27.43
N GLU A 233 4.76 8.50 -26.11
CA GLU A 233 5.50 7.65 -25.15
C GLU A 233 4.97 6.22 -25.07
N LEU A 234 3.67 6.02 -25.26
CA LEU A 234 3.01 4.73 -25.04
C LEU A 234 2.23 4.20 -26.26
N GLY A 235 1.99 5.02 -27.29
CA GLY A 235 1.18 4.62 -28.44
C GLY A 235 -0.30 4.40 -28.10
N ILE A 236 -0.82 5.07 -27.06
CA ILE A 236 -2.19 4.88 -26.57
C ILE A 236 -2.98 6.18 -26.53
N ASP A 237 -4.30 6.06 -26.61
CA ASP A 237 -5.23 7.17 -26.38
C ASP A 237 -5.45 7.45 -24.87
N PRO A 238 -5.83 8.69 -24.49
CA PRO A 238 -6.23 9.02 -23.13
C PRO A 238 -7.36 8.13 -22.64
N GLY A 239 -7.35 7.73 -21.37
CA GLY A 239 -8.36 6.91 -20.73
C GLY A 239 -9.75 7.57 -20.65
N ALA A 240 -10.74 6.76 -20.27
CA ALA A 240 -12.16 7.17 -20.29
C ALA A 240 -12.48 8.40 -19.42
N ALA A 241 -11.73 8.61 -18.33
CA ALA A 241 -11.90 9.76 -17.45
C ALA A 241 -11.53 11.08 -18.16
N LEU A 242 -10.38 11.14 -18.84
CA LEU A 242 -9.94 12.30 -19.60
C LEU A 242 -10.83 12.55 -20.82
N ARG A 243 -11.18 11.49 -21.58
CA ARG A 243 -12.10 11.63 -22.73
C ARG A 243 -13.49 12.13 -22.34
N ARG A 244 -13.99 11.74 -21.16
CA ARG A 244 -15.25 12.27 -20.62
C ARG A 244 -15.11 13.75 -20.27
N LEU A 245 -14.02 14.12 -19.60
CA LEU A 245 -13.75 15.49 -19.20
C LEU A 245 -13.62 16.40 -20.41
N GLU A 246 -12.94 15.95 -21.47
CA GLU A 246 -12.84 16.66 -22.74
C GLU A 246 -14.20 16.94 -23.37
N ARG A 247 -15.10 15.96 -23.41
CA ARG A 247 -16.47 16.17 -23.91
C ARG A 247 -17.22 17.24 -23.13
N VAL A 248 -17.15 17.19 -21.79
CA VAL A 248 -17.79 18.18 -20.91
C VAL A 248 -17.23 19.58 -21.17
N VAL A 249 -15.89 19.71 -21.26
CA VAL A 249 -15.22 21.00 -21.51
C VAL A 249 -15.54 21.56 -22.90
N LEU A 250 -15.62 20.72 -23.93
CA LEU A 250 -16.00 21.13 -25.29
C LEU A 250 -17.47 21.55 -25.38
N ALA A 251 -18.36 20.84 -24.69
CA ALA A 251 -19.79 21.14 -24.64
C ALA A 251 -20.14 22.31 -23.70
N GLN A 252 -19.16 22.85 -22.97
CA GLN A 252 -19.36 23.87 -21.93
C GLN A 252 -20.37 23.46 -20.86
N GLU A 253 -20.44 22.16 -20.58
CA GLU A 253 -21.34 21.62 -19.56
C GLU A 253 -20.78 21.90 -18.15
N PRO A 254 -21.64 22.20 -17.16
CA PRO A 254 -21.18 22.31 -15.79
C PRO A 254 -20.60 20.98 -15.31
N LEU A 255 -19.43 21.02 -14.67
CA LEU A 255 -18.91 19.83 -14.00
C LEU A 255 -19.80 19.51 -12.81
N PRO A 256 -20.23 18.24 -12.65
CA PRO A 256 -20.90 17.85 -11.41
C PRO A 256 -20.00 18.18 -10.21
N ALA A 257 -20.64 18.55 -9.10
CA ALA A 257 -19.98 18.55 -7.80
C ALA A 257 -19.28 17.19 -7.63
N PRO A 258 -18.09 17.14 -7.02
CA PRO A 258 -17.33 15.90 -6.97
C PRO A 258 -18.13 14.87 -6.17
N ALA A 259 -18.84 13.98 -6.87
CA ALA A 259 -19.36 12.78 -6.26
C ALA A 259 -18.13 11.95 -5.89
N GLY A 260 -17.99 11.63 -4.61
CA GLY A 260 -16.86 10.86 -4.09
C GLY A 260 -16.57 9.67 -4.99
N ARG A 261 -15.52 9.77 -5.81
CA ARG A 261 -15.09 8.64 -6.63
C ARG A 261 -14.68 7.57 -5.64
N THR A 262 -15.40 6.45 -5.61
CA THR A 262 -15.02 5.27 -4.84
C THR A 262 -13.70 4.73 -5.41
N ARG A 263 -12.58 5.23 -4.88
CA ARG A 263 -11.25 4.69 -5.16
C ARG A 263 -11.05 3.44 -4.32
N PRO A 264 -10.40 2.40 -4.88
CA PRO A 264 -10.02 1.23 -4.09
C PRO A 264 -9.13 1.66 -2.91
N PRO A 265 -9.21 0.99 -1.75
CA PRO A 265 -8.46 1.37 -0.57
C PRO A 265 -6.97 1.36 -0.86
N LEU A 266 -6.28 2.40 -0.36
CA LEU A 266 -4.82 2.38 -0.22
C LEU A 266 -4.51 1.32 0.82
N THR A 267 -4.06 0.15 0.36
CA THR A 267 -3.65 -0.90 1.27
C THR A 267 -2.29 -0.52 1.84
N ALA A 268 -2.19 -0.43 3.16
CA ALA A 268 -0.94 -0.33 3.93
C ALA A 268 0.00 -1.54 3.74
N ALA A 269 -0.19 -2.35 2.69
CA ALA A 269 0.50 -3.59 2.41
C ALA A 269 1.87 -3.39 1.75
N HIS A 270 2.16 -2.21 1.19
CA HIS A 270 3.46 -1.95 0.56
C HIS A 270 4.59 -1.65 1.54
N LEU A 271 4.28 -1.33 2.81
CA LEU A 271 5.30 -1.09 3.83
C LEU A 271 5.97 -2.36 4.37
N ALA A 272 5.60 -3.56 3.92
CA ALA A 272 6.11 -4.79 4.53
C ALA A 272 6.51 -5.91 3.56
N ALA A 273 6.85 -5.58 2.31
CA ALA A 273 7.25 -6.55 1.29
C ALA A 273 8.56 -6.20 0.56
N ALA A 274 9.47 -5.47 1.20
CA ALA A 274 10.85 -5.34 0.76
C ALA A 274 11.75 -6.10 1.75
N GLY A 275 12.13 -7.33 1.39
CA GLY A 275 13.05 -8.17 2.17
C GLY A 275 12.55 -9.59 2.44
N ALA A 276 12.40 -10.40 1.39
CA ALA A 276 12.35 -11.86 1.52
C ALA A 276 12.99 -12.53 0.31
N GLY A 277 14.31 -12.40 0.20
CA GLY A 277 15.12 -13.44 -0.42
C GLY A 277 14.98 -14.73 0.40
N ARG A 278 14.46 -15.77 -0.26
CA ARG A 278 14.51 -17.21 0.06
C ARG A 278 14.67 -17.61 1.54
N GLY A 279 13.60 -18.15 2.11
CA GLY A 279 13.70 -19.17 3.15
C GLY A 279 12.84 -18.96 4.39
N ALA A 280 12.14 -20.03 4.77
CA ALA A 280 11.56 -20.33 6.08
C ALA A 280 10.16 -19.79 6.41
N SER A 281 9.25 -20.76 6.39
CA SER A 281 7.98 -20.87 7.12
C SER A 281 8.10 -20.49 8.59
N VAL A 282 7.16 -19.70 9.12
CA VAL A 282 6.77 -19.82 10.54
C VAL A 282 5.27 -19.55 10.74
N THR A 283 4.65 -20.56 11.36
CA THR A 283 3.38 -20.66 12.07
C THR A 283 3.21 -19.65 13.22
N GLY A 284 1.97 -19.15 13.42
CA GLY A 284 1.41 -19.04 14.78
C GLY A 284 1.06 -17.65 15.35
N VAL A 285 -0.25 -17.37 15.35
CA VAL A 285 -1.13 -16.86 16.43
C VAL A 285 -0.89 -15.50 17.14
N ALA A 286 -1.99 -14.73 17.21
CA ALA A 286 -2.40 -13.69 18.18
C ALA A 286 -1.71 -12.32 18.13
N SER A 287 -2.36 -11.17 18.33
CA SER A 287 -3.77 -10.74 18.50
C SER A 287 -3.76 -9.21 18.38
N ALA A 288 -4.83 -8.62 17.83
CA ALA A 288 -5.06 -7.17 17.82
C ALA A 288 -5.91 -6.76 19.04
N PRO A 289 -6.09 -5.43 19.27
CA PRO A 289 -7.35 -4.91 19.74
C PRO A 289 -8.01 -3.94 18.74
N THR A 290 -9.33 -3.93 18.86
CA THR A 290 -10.42 -3.44 18.00
C THR A 290 -10.97 -2.09 18.48
N VAL A 291 -11.61 -1.27 17.62
CA VAL A 291 -12.99 -0.71 17.78
C VAL A 291 -13.51 -0.28 16.38
N ALA A 292 -14.38 -1.07 15.71
CA ALA A 292 -15.85 -0.94 15.46
C ALA A 292 -16.25 0.20 14.49
N GLU A 293 -17.19 0.07 13.53
CA GLU A 293 -18.46 -0.70 13.54
C GLU A 293 -19.13 -0.68 12.14
N THR A 294 -19.57 -1.82 11.57
CA THR A 294 -20.94 -2.04 11.00
C THR A 294 -21.16 -3.46 10.42
N ALA A 295 -22.26 -4.08 10.87
CA ALA A 295 -22.98 -5.26 10.35
C ALA A 295 -22.25 -6.63 10.33
N LEU A 296 -22.47 -7.38 11.41
CA LEU A 296 -22.10 -8.79 11.59
C LEU A 296 -22.98 -9.69 10.69
N VAL A 297 -22.37 -10.37 9.71
CA VAL A 297 -22.96 -11.57 9.13
C VAL A 297 -22.65 -12.72 10.06
N SER A 298 -23.66 -13.23 10.76
CA SER A 298 -23.57 -14.48 11.52
C SER A 298 -23.57 -15.64 10.53
N GLY A 299 -22.40 -16.00 10.00
CA GLY A 299 -22.21 -17.13 9.08
C GLY A 299 -20.82 -17.07 8.44
N GLY A 300 -19.91 -17.95 8.82
CA GLY A 300 -18.59 -18.06 8.18
C GLY A 300 -18.74 -18.60 6.76
N ALA A 301 -17.84 -18.24 5.84
CA ALA A 301 -17.77 -18.93 4.55
C ALA A 301 -16.46 -19.67 4.41
N ARG A 302 -16.49 -20.77 3.66
CA ARG A 302 -15.31 -21.52 3.25
C ARG A 302 -15.31 -21.72 1.75
N VAL A 303 -14.12 -21.82 1.18
CA VAL A 303 -13.93 -22.14 -0.23
C VAL A 303 -13.36 -23.55 -0.32
N VAL A 304 -14.01 -24.41 -1.08
CA VAL A 304 -13.61 -25.81 -1.30
C VAL A 304 -13.11 -25.99 -2.71
N VAL A 305 -11.95 -26.62 -2.88
CA VAL A 305 -11.40 -26.99 -4.19
C VAL A 305 -12.13 -28.22 -4.72
N LEU A 306 -12.78 -28.10 -5.87
CA LEU A 306 -13.56 -29.17 -6.49
C LEU A 306 -12.73 -30.05 -7.43
N THR A 307 -11.80 -29.46 -8.19
CA THR A 307 -11.06 -30.15 -9.25
C THR A 307 -9.56 -29.87 -9.20
N GLY A 308 -8.77 -30.73 -9.85
CA GLY A 308 -7.31 -30.61 -9.91
C GLY A 308 -6.56 -31.27 -8.72
N PRO A 309 -5.22 -31.11 -8.66
CA PRO A 309 -4.37 -31.88 -7.74
C PRO A 309 -4.60 -31.58 -6.25
N THR A 310 -5.24 -30.45 -5.94
CA THR A 310 -5.56 -30.01 -4.58
C THR A 310 -7.06 -30.17 -4.24
N ALA A 311 -7.81 -30.97 -5.00
CA ALA A 311 -9.23 -31.24 -4.76
C ALA A 311 -9.48 -31.74 -3.33
N GLY A 312 -10.58 -31.26 -2.73
CA GLY A 312 -10.95 -31.52 -1.33
C GLY A 312 -10.30 -30.59 -0.31
N ARG A 313 -9.29 -29.79 -0.69
CA ARG A 313 -8.74 -28.76 0.19
C ARG A 313 -9.77 -27.64 0.40
N ALA A 314 -9.90 -27.15 1.62
CA ALA A 314 -10.79 -26.04 1.96
C ALA A 314 -10.06 -24.96 2.77
N ALA A 315 -10.50 -23.71 2.65
CA ALA A 315 -10.02 -22.61 3.46
C ALA A 315 -11.16 -21.65 3.82
N THR A 316 -11.20 -21.21 5.07
CA THR A 316 -12.20 -20.27 5.58
C THR A 316 -11.88 -18.85 5.12
N VAL A 317 -12.90 -18.13 4.65
CA VAL A 317 -12.80 -16.70 4.35
C VAL A 317 -12.76 -15.92 5.65
N ARG A 318 -11.59 -15.33 5.94
CA ARG A 318 -11.36 -14.53 7.15
C ARG A 318 -11.88 -13.10 6.96
N PRO A 319 -12.01 -12.30 8.04
CA PRO A 319 -12.34 -10.87 7.92
C PRO A 319 -11.38 -10.09 6.99
N ALA A 320 -10.10 -10.48 6.97
CA ALA A 320 -9.08 -9.89 6.10
C ALA A 320 -9.11 -10.42 4.65
N GLY A 321 -10.01 -11.35 4.33
CA GLY A 321 -10.10 -12.04 3.03
C GLY A 321 -9.46 -13.42 3.00
N LEU A 322 -9.51 -14.04 1.82
CA LEU A 322 -8.89 -15.32 1.46
C LEU A 322 -8.18 -15.16 0.13
N ARG A 323 -6.86 -15.25 0.12
CA ARG A 323 -6.05 -15.20 -1.11
C ARG A 323 -5.94 -16.59 -1.74
N ILE A 324 -6.03 -16.62 -3.06
CA ILE A 324 -6.01 -17.84 -3.86
C ILE A 324 -4.94 -17.70 -4.94
N GLY A 325 -4.05 -18.68 -5.06
CA GLY A 325 -2.99 -18.65 -6.07
C GLY A 325 -2.06 -19.86 -5.98
N ARG A 326 -1.09 -19.92 -6.89
CA ARG A 326 -0.14 -21.04 -6.97
C ARG A 326 0.98 -20.96 -5.92
N MET A 327 1.29 -19.78 -5.41
CA MET A 327 2.36 -19.62 -4.43
C MET A 327 1.91 -20.07 -3.03
N PRO A 328 2.84 -20.61 -2.21
CA PRO A 328 2.53 -21.15 -0.89
C PRO A 328 2.13 -20.09 0.15
N ASP A 329 2.30 -18.80 -0.15
CA ASP A 329 1.90 -17.66 0.68
C ASP A 329 0.42 -17.24 0.47
N ASN A 330 -0.33 -17.92 -0.40
CA ASN A 330 -1.78 -17.77 -0.49
C ASN A 330 -2.49 -18.58 0.60
N ASP A 331 -3.60 -18.07 1.11
CA ASP A 331 -4.42 -18.79 2.10
C ASP A 331 -4.97 -20.11 1.54
N LEU A 332 -5.34 -20.11 0.25
CA LEU A 332 -5.73 -21.30 -0.50
C LEU A 332 -4.78 -21.50 -1.70
N VAL A 333 -3.84 -22.43 -1.54
CA VAL A 333 -2.90 -22.80 -2.59
C VAL A 333 -3.57 -23.71 -3.61
N VAL A 334 -3.55 -23.29 -4.88
CA VAL A 334 -4.12 -24.04 -6.01
C VAL A 334 -3.04 -24.27 -7.06
N THR A 335 -2.73 -25.54 -7.33
CA THR A 335 -1.67 -25.92 -8.26
C THR A 335 -2.20 -26.07 -9.68
N GLY A 336 -1.66 -25.30 -10.62
CA GLY A 336 -1.90 -25.45 -12.05
C GLY A 336 -1.09 -24.45 -12.86
N GLU A 337 -0.63 -24.83 -14.05
CA GLU A 337 0.23 -23.96 -14.90
C GLU A 337 -0.47 -22.66 -15.29
N LYS A 338 -1.80 -22.70 -15.46
CA LYS A 338 -2.64 -21.53 -15.78
C LYS A 338 -3.02 -20.70 -14.55
N VAL A 339 -2.54 -21.04 -13.36
CA VAL A 339 -2.81 -20.31 -12.11
C VAL A 339 -1.64 -19.38 -11.81
N SER A 340 -1.91 -18.07 -11.86
CA SER A 340 -1.01 -17.02 -11.37
C SER A 340 -0.51 -17.26 -9.94
N ARG A 341 0.65 -16.70 -9.63
CA ARG A 341 1.28 -16.75 -8.30
C ARG A 341 0.33 -16.30 -7.19
N HIS A 342 -0.30 -15.15 -7.39
CA HIS A 342 -1.43 -14.62 -6.63
C HIS A 342 -2.53 -14.34 -7.66
N HIS A 343 -3.64 -15.06 -7.60
CA HIS A 343 -4.61 -15.09 -8.69
C HIS A 343 -5.86 -14.29 -8.37
N ALA A 344 -6.43 -14.55 -7.20
CA ALA A 344 -7.69 -13.94 -6.78
C ALA A 344 -7.70 -13.76 -5.26
N GLU A 345 -8.60 -12.91 -4.80
CA GLU A 345 -8.90 -12.76 -3.39
C GLU A 345 -10.41 -12.72 -3.17
N ILE A 346 -10.91 -13.49 -2.21
CA ILE A 346 -12.29 -13.39 -1.75
C ILE A 346 -12.31 -12.55 -0.48
N ARG A 347 -13.08 -11.48 -0.46
CA ARG A 347 -13.20 -10.56 0.69
C ARG A 347 -14.64 -10.48 1.18
N PRO A 348 -14.87 -10.33 2.49
CA PRO A 348 -16.17 -9.92 2.99
C PRO A 348 -16.56 -8.55 2.43
N ALA A 349 -17.80 -8.40 1.95
CA ALA A 349 -18.33 -7.16 1.42
C ALA A 349 -19.85 -7.10 1.59
N GLY A 350 -20.35 -6.04 2.25
CA GLY A 350 -21.77 -5.66 2.27
C GLY A 350 -22.76 -6.78 2.57
N GLY A 351 -22.54 -7.56 3.63
CA GLY A 351 -23.44 -8.66 4.01
C GLY A 351 -23.17 -10.00 3.30
N GLY A 352 -22.09 -10.11 2.51
CA GLY A 352 -21.69 -11.36 1.85
C GLY A 352 -20.21 -11.37 1.50
N TYR A 353 -19.86 -12.02 0.39
CA TYR A 353 -18.48 -12.15 -0.08
C TYR A 353 -18.35 -11.64 -1.51
N ARG A 354 -17.19 -11.09 -1.86
CA ARG A 354 -16.86 -10.72 -3.24
C ARG A 354 -15.53 -11.31 -3.65
N VAL A 355 -15.39 -11.72 -4.91
CA VAL A 355 -14.11 -12.10 -5.50
C VAL A 355 -13.51 -10.93 -6.27
N VAL A 356 -12.20 -10.77 -6.13
CA VAL A 356 -11.37 -9.79 -6.82
C VAL A 356 -10.32 -10.56 -7.62
N ASP A 357 -10.22 -10.29 -8.93
CA ASP A 357 -9.11 -10.77 -9.75
C ASP A 357 -7.87 -9.91 -9.50
N LEU A 358 -6.78 -10.53 -9.03
CA LEU A 358 -5.52 -9.84 -8.71
C LEU A 358 -4.66 -9.61 -9.97
N ARG A 359 -5.30 -9.17 -11.06
CA ARG A 359 -4.70 -9.03 -12.40
C ARG A 359 -4.07 -10.32 -12.89
N SER A 360 -4.76 -11.45 -12.70
CA SER A 360 -4.30 -12.75 -13.14
C SER A 360 -4.20 -12.85 -14.67
N THR A 361 -3.28 -13.68 -15.17
CA THR A 361 -3.07 -13.85 -16.62
C THR A 361 -4.29 -14.42 -17.34
N ASN A 362 -5.01 -15.33 -16.68
CA ASN A 362 -6.12 -16.08 -17.30
C ASN A 362 -7.51 -15.64 -16.81
N GLY A 363 -7.57 -14.69 -15.88
CA GLY A 363 -8.81 -14.20 -15.29
C GLY A 363 -9.49 -15.18 -14.35
N VAL A 364 -10.34 -14.62 -13.49
CA VAL A 364 -11.29 -15.38 -12.67
C VAL A 364 -12.62 -15.52 -13.42
N HIS A 365 -13.22 -16.71 -13.37
CA HIS A 365 -14.58 -16.91 -13.87
C HIS A 365 -15.49 -17.32 -12.71
N VAL A 366 -16.69 -16.77 -12.65
CA VAL A 366 -17.74 -17.17 -11.69
C VAL A 366 -18.91 -17.74 -12.50
N ASN A 367 -19.32 -18.96 -12.18
CA ASN A 367 -20.40 -19.70 -12.85
C ASN A 367 -20.24 -19.70 -14.39
N GLY A 368 -19.00 -19.93 -14.86
CA GLY A 368 -18.65 -20.00 -16.27
C GLY A 368 -18.43 -18.65 -16.97
N ARG A 369 -18.71 -17.51 -16.32
CA ARG A 369 -18.51 -16.17 -16.90
C ARG A 369 -17.25 -15.53 -16.33
N ARG A 370 -16.39 -14.99 -17.20
CA ARG A 370 -15.22 -14.21 -16.77
C ARG A 370 -15.70 -12.93 -16.08
N ILE A 371 -15.04 -12.57 -14.98
CA ILE A 371 -15.37 -11.36 -14.22
C ILE A 371 -14.60 -10.16 -14.78
N ASP A 372 -15.26 -9.00 -14.88
CA ASP A 372 -14.66 -7.73 -15.28
C ASP A 372 -14.59 -6.81 -14.04
N GLY A 373 -13.61 -7.08 -13.18
CA GLY A 373 -13.45 -6.43 -11.88
C GLY A 373 -14.06 -7.25 -10.73
N ASP A 374 -14.37 -6.57 -9.63
CA ASP A 374 -14.82 -7.25 -8.42
C ASP A 374 -16.29 -7.72 -8.51
N GLN A 375 -16.55 -9.01 -8.25
CA GLN A 375 -17.88 -9.60 -8.34
C GLN A 375 -18.40 -10.10 -6.99
N GLN A 376 -19.66 -9.80 -6.65
CA GLN A 376 -20.34 -10.37 -5.48
C GLN A 376 -20.59 -11.87 -5.70
N LEU A 377 -20.30 -12.67 -4.68
CA LEU A 377 -20.53 -14.11 -4.62
C LEU A 377 -21.75 -14.44 -3.77
N ARG A 378 -22.39 -15.55 -4.13
CA ARG A 378 -23.48 -16.21 -3.39
C ARG A 378 -23.03 -17.59 -2.93
N ASP A 379 -23.74 -18.13 -1.94
CA ASP A 379 -23.57 -19.52 -1.55
C ASP A 379 -23.75 -20.45 -2.76
N GLY A 380 -22.86 -21.43 -2.90
CA GLY A 380 -22.83 -22.38 -4.00
C GLY A 380 -22.14 -21.90 -5.28
N ASP A 381 -21.73 -20.62 -5.38
CA ASP A 381 -21.05 -20.11 -6.58
C ASP A 381 -19.75 -20.88 -6.87
N VAL A 382 -19.56 -21.24 -8.14
CA VAL A 382 -18.38 -21.95 -8.63
C VAL A 382 -17.42 -20.97 -9.29
N LEU A 383 -16.23 -20.84 -8.73
CA LEU A 383 -15.13 -20.06 -9.30
C LEU A 383 -14.22 -20.97 -10.11
N ARG A 384 -13.85 -20.56 -11.33
CA ARG A 384 -12.80 -21.21 -12.12
C ARG A 384 -11.58 -20.30 -12.22
N ILE A 385 -10.46 -20.81 -11.73
CA ILE A 385 -9.15 -20.15 -11.71
C ILE A 385 -8.16 -21.02 -12.48
N GLY A 386 -7.74 -20.54 -13.65
CA GLY A 386 -7.03 -21.36 -14.62
C GLY A 386 -7.87 -22.58 -15.04
N GLY A 387 -7.43 -23.78 -14.65
CA GLY A 387 -8.13 -25.06 -14.89
C GLY A 387 -8.75 -25.69 -13.64
N VAL A 388 -8.77 -24.98 -12.50
CA VAL A 388 -9.28 -25.49 -11.23
C VAL A 388 -10.60 -24.82 -10.89
N GLU A 389 -11.57 -25.62 -10.46
CA GLU A 389 -12.86 -25.18 -9.97
C GLU A 389 -12.89 -25.18 -8.44
N LEU A 390 -13.49 -24.14 -7.87
CA LEU A 390 -13.63 -23.89 -6.44
C LEU A 390 -15.09 -23.56 -6.15
N ARG A 391 -15.64 -23.97 -5.01
CA ARG A 391 -16.99 -23.59 -4.59
C ARG A 391 -16.94 -22.72 -3.34
N LEU A 392 -17.69 -21.63 -3.34
CA LEU A 392 -17.99 -20.90 -2.11
C LEU A 392 -19.13 -21.61 -1.38
N GLU A 393 -18.91 -21.94 -0.12
CA GLU A 393 -19.92 -22.44 0.80
C GLU A 393 -20.05 -21.41 1.93
N VAL A 394 -21.21 -20.78 2.04
CA VAL A 394 -21.54 -19.84 3.11
C VAL A 394 -22.35 -20.61 4.14
N ASP A 395 -21.86 -20.69 5.37
CA ASP A 395 -22.61 -21.32 6.45
C ASP A 395 -23.95 -20.59 6.60
N PRO A 396 -25.09 -21.30 6.54
CA PRO A 396 -26.34 -20.73 7.01
C PRO A 396 -26.11 -20.45 8.49
N GLY A 397 -26.15 -19.17 8.87
CA GLY A 397 -26.14 -18.81 10.29
C GLY A 397 -27.19 -19.60 11.08
N PRO A 398 -27.03 -19.71 12.40
CA PRO A 398 -28.03 -20.35 13.26
C PRO A 398 -29.43 -19.73 13.11
#